data_AF-A0A2S8ZZF4-F1
#
_entry.id   AF-A0A2S8ZZF4-F1
#
_cell.length_a   1.000
_cell.length_b   1.000
_cell.length_c   1.000
_cell.angle_alpha   90.00
_cell.angle_beta   90.00
_cell.angle_gamma   90.00
#
_symmetry.space_group_name_H-M   'P 1'
#
loop_
_entity.id
_entity.type
_entity.pdbx_description
1 polymer ?
#
loop_
_entity_poly.entity_id
_entity_poly.type
_entity_poly.pdbx_seq_one_letter_code
_entity_poly.pdbx_strand_id
1 'polypeptide(L)'
;MREVNVSNCYYLESLDIENNKVEKITFENNFKLKSILAANNQLRDLNITELSALENLDLDSNMISSLDAIKNIRLKNIYLNENKLKLLKISSVNIDGISFYNNPLKSICIDPNIKKKIISSLKENNIKDCKIITTCNFKTVEPNEDEIFRTTIKSK
;
A
#
# COMPACT_ATOMS: atom_id res chain seq x y z
N MET A 1 -19.74 9.91 -6.65
CA MET A 1 -18.74 9.32 -7.56
C MET A 1 -18.25 8.03 -6.93
N ARG A 2 -18.27 6.90 -7.66
CA ARG A 2 -17.85 5.58 -7.13
C ARG A 2 -16.44 5.18 -7.55
N GLU A 3 -15.90 5.80 -8.59
CA GLU A 3 -14.55 5.51 -9.07
C GLU A 3 -13.78 6.82 -9.26
N VAL A 4 -12.48 6.78 -8.95
CA VAL A 4 -11.54 7.87 -9.17
C VAL A 4 -10.43 7.36 -10.06
N ASN A 5 -10.18 8.04 -11.18
CA ASN A 5 -9.09 7.73 -12.07
C ASN A 5 -8.15 8.94 -12.15
N VAL A 6 -6.90 8.75 -11.71
CA VAL A 6 -5.84 9.77 -11.75
C VAL A 6 -4.67 9.34 -12.64
N SER A 7 -4.89 8.36 -13.51
CA SER A 7 -3.89 7.91 -14.49
C SER A 7 -3.33 9.09 -15.29
N ASN A 8 -2.02 9.09 -15.50
CA ASN A 8 -1.28 10.10 -16.25
C ASN A 8 -1.31 11.51 -15.63
N CYS A 9 -1.75 11.66 -14.38
CA CYS A 9 -1.46 12.86 -13.60
C CYS A 9 -0.01 12.81 -13.09
N TYR A 10 0.96 12.96 -14.00
CA TYR A 10 2.41 12.78 -13.77
C TYR A 10 3.00 13.68 -12.66
N TYR A 11 2.31 14.77 -12.33
CA TYR A 11 2.72 15.74 -11.30
C TYR A 11 1.87 15.68 -10.04
N LEU A 12 0.93 14.74 -9.93
CA LEU A 12 0.12 14.59 -8.73
C LEU A 12 1.00 14.14 -7.56
N GLU A 13 1.10 14.97 -6.53
CA GLU A 13 1.87 14.68 -5.31
C GLU A 13 0.99 14.24 -4.13
N SER A 14 -0.29 14.64 -4.13
CA SER A 14 -1.24 14.30 -3.08
C SER A 14 -2.63 14.02 -3.69
N LEU A 15 -3.27 12.96 -3.23
CA LEU A 15 -4.67 12.65 -3.52
C LEU A 15 -5.44 12.62 -2.20
N ASP A 16 -6.39 13.54 -2.04
CA ASP A 16 -7.34 13.57 -0.93
C ASP A 16 -8.75 13.38 -1.46
N ILE A 17 -9.38 12.31 -1.01
CA ILE A 17 -10.74 11.88 -1.37
C ILE A 17 -11.46 11.32 -0.14
N GLU A 18 -11.10 11.76 1.06
CA GLU A 18 -11.71 11.29 2.30
C GLU A 18 -13.24 11.52 2.31
N ASN A 19 -13.96 10.71 3.08
CA ASN A 19 -15.41 10.88 3.33
C ASN A 19 -16.27 10.86 2.07
N ASN A 20 -16.01 9.90 1.19
CA ASN A 20 -16.74 9.71 -0.05
C ASN A 20 -17.37 8.30 -0.12
N LYS A 21 -17.81 7.90 -1.31
CA LYS A 21 -18.34 6.56 -1.61
C LYS A 21 -17.52 5.90 -2.71
N VAL A 22 -16.20 6.15 -2.71
CA VAL A 22 -15.29 5.60 -3.72
C VAL A 22 -15.08 4.12 -3.43
N GLU A 23 -15.33 3.30 -4.45
CA GLU A 23 -15.16 1.85 -4.46
C GLU A 23 -13.85 1.46 -5.16
N LYS A 24 -13.35 2.30 -6.07
CA LYS A 24 -12.14 2.03 -6.86
C LYS A 24 -11.32 3.29 -7.13
N ILE A 25 -9.99 3.16 -7.01
CA ILE A 25 -9.03 4.17 -7.45
C ILE A 25 -8.08 3.52 -8.46
N THR A 26 -7.84 4.18 -9.58
CA THR A 26 -6.87 3.73 -10.58
C THR A 26 -5.68 4.69 -10.61
N PHE A 27 -4.49 4.12 -10.44
CA PHE A 27 -3.21 4.81 -10.59
C PHE A 27 -2.48 4.25 -11.81
N GLU A 28 -1.94 5.15 -12.62
CA GLU A 28 -1.04 4.81 -13.73
C GLU A 28 -0.13 6.02 -13.96
N ASN A 29 1.18 5.80 -14.00
CA ASN A 29 2.17 6.86 -14.18
C ASN A 29 2.13 7.98 -13.10
N ASN A 30 1.71 7.66 -11.88
CA ASN A 30 1.68 8.59 -10.73
C ASN A 30 2.94 8.48 -9.86
N PHE A 31 4.12 8.41 -10.47
CA PHE A 31 5.40 8.14 -9.77
C PHE A 31 5.80 9.21 -8.74
N LYS A 32 5.18 10.39 -8.77
CA LYS A 32 5.41 11.50 -7.82
C LYS A 32 4.43 11.53 -6.64
N LEU A 33 3.45 10.63 -6.60
CA LEU A 33 2.43 10.64 -5.55
C LEU A 33 3.06 10.25 -4.21
N LYS A 34 3.00 11.18 -3.25
CA LYS A 34 3.58 11.05 -1.90
C LYS A 34 2.53 10.79 -0.83
N SER A 35 1.28 11.21 -1.06
CA SER A 35 0.21 11.10 -0.08
C SER A 35 -1.09 10.60 -0.72
N ILE A 36 -1.72 9.61 -0.09
CA ILE A 36 -3.09 9.18 -0.39
C ILE A 36 -3.88 9.26 0.92
N LEU A 37 -4.88 10.13 0.97
CA LEU A 37 -5.86 10.24 2.04
C LEU A 37 -7.21 9.77 1.47
N ALA A 38 -7.58 8.53 1.78
CA ALA A 38 -8.80 7.91 1.27
C ALA A 38 -9.63 7.24 2.38
N ALA A 39 -9.53 7.75 3.60
CA ALA A 39 -10.32 7.29 4.73
C ALA A 39 -11.83 7.47 4.47
N ASN A 40 -12.65 6.64 5.14
CA ASN A 40 -14.10 6.69 5.06
C ASN A 40 -14.63 6.58 3.62
N ASN A 41 -14.27 5.48 2.96
CA ASN A 41 -14.71 5.13 1.61
C ASN A 41 -15.22 3.68 1.57
N GLN A 42 -15.36 3.11 0.37
CA GLN A 42 -15.85 1.75 0.15
C GLN A 42 -14.83 0.90 -0.63
N LEU A 43 -13.54 1.23 -0.52
CA LEU A 43 -12.47 0.55 -1.22
C LEU A 43 -12.36 -0.89 -0.73
N ARG A 44 -12.34 -1.84 -1.67
CA ARG A 44 -12.16 -3.28 -1.39
C ARG A 44 -10.74 -3.75 -1.67
N ASP A 45 -10.07 -3.05 -2.57
CA ASP A 45 -8.67 -3.22 -2.90
C ASP A 45 -8.05 -1.85 -3.22
N LEU A 46 -6.72 -1.81 -3.20
CA LEU A 46 -5.95 -0.67 -3.70
C LEU A 46 -4.59 -1.20 -4.17
N ASN A 47 -4.30 -1.05 -5.47
CA ASN A 47 -2.99 -1.37 -6.00
C ASN A 47 -2.09 -0.13 -5.93
N ILE A 48 -1.06 -0.18 -5.09
CA ILE A 48 -0.08 0.90 -4.90
C ILE A 48 1.33 0.51 -5.36
N THR A 49 1.52 -0.63 -6.03
CA THR A 49 2.86 -1.20 -6.26
C THR A 49 3.79 -0.32 -7.09
N GLU A 50 3.24 0.56 -7.92
CA GLU A 50 4.00 1.49 -8.77
C GLU A 50 4.23 2.87 -8.12
N LEU A 51 3.68 3.10 -6.92
CA LEU A 51 3.79 4.37 -6.18
C LEU A 51 5.03 4.40 -5.30
N SER A 52 6.21 4.34 -5.93
CA SER A 52 7.51 4.24 -5.24
C SER A 52 7.88 5.45 -4.37
N ALA A 53 7.27 6.61 -4.64
CA ALA A 53 7.42 7.84 -3.86
C ALA A 53 6.44 7.98 -2.68
N LEU A 54 5.51 7.03 -2.48
CA LEU A 54 4.45 7.13 -1.48
C LEU A 54 5.03 7.11 -0.06
N GLU A 55 4.71 8.15 0.72
CA GLU A 55 5.17 8.34 2.11
C GLU A 55 4.02 8.22 3.12
N ASN A 56 2.83 8.68 2.76
CA ASN A 56 1.65 8.67 3.63
C ASN A 56 0.48 7.94 2.96
N LEU A 57 -0.09 6.98 3.68
CA LEU A 57 -1.23 6.20 3.24
C LEU A 57 -2.26 6.12 4.36
N ASP A 58 -3.42 6.72 4.13
CA ASP A 58 -4.59 6.57 5.00
C ASP A 58 -5.74 5.90 4.23
N LEU A 59 -6.08 4.69 4.67
CA LEU A 59 -7.21 3.90 4.19
C LEU A 59 -8.16 3.51 5.32
N ASP A 60 -8.18 4.25 6.43
CA ASP A 60 -9.07 3.98 7.55
C ASP A 60 -10.53 3.85 7.09
N SER A 61 -11.30 2.99 7.75
CA SER A 61 -12.74 2.83 7.49
C SER A 61 -13.06 2.52 6.02
N ASN A 62 -12.46 1.45 5.51
CA ASN A 62 -12.72 0.89 4.18
C ASN A 62 -13.05 -0.62 4.29
N MET A 63 -12.99 -1.35 3.17
CA MET A 63 -13.28 -2.79 3.10
C MET A 63 -12.07 -3.60 2.57
N ILE A 64 -10.85 -3.07 2.72
CA ILE A 64 -9.62 -3.69 2.21
C ILE A 64 -9.38 -5.02 2.90
N SER A 65 -9.23 -6.11 2.13
CA SER A 65 -8.96 -7.44 2.67
C SER A 65 -7.49 -7.81 2.74
N SER A 66 -6.65 -7.18 1.92
CA SER A 66 -5.21 -7.39 1.87
C SER A 66 -4.53 -6.15 1.30
N LEU A 67 -3.32 -5.85 1.78
CA LEU A 67 -2.48 -4.80 1.22
C LEU A 67 -1.06 -5.32 1.01
N ASP A 68 -0.56 -5.14 -0.22
CA ASP A 68 0.84 -5.40 -0.59
C ASP A 68 1.57 -4.08 -0.82
N ALA A 69 2.40 -3.70 0.15
CA ALA A 69 3.20 -2.48 0.14
C ALA A 69 4.70 -2.78 0.12
N ILE A 70 5.12 -3.95 -0.41
CA ILE A 70 6.53 -4.35 -0.46
C ILE A 70 7.38 -3.43 -1.35
N LYS A 71 6.80 -2.84 -2.41
CA LYS A 71 7.53 -1.90 -3.28
C LYS A 71 7.54 -0.46 -2.75
N ASN A 72 6.68 -0.15 -1.78
CA ASN A 72 6.50 1.21 -1.23
C ASN A 72 7.46 1.47 -0.07
N ILE A 73 8.76 1.33 -0.33
CA ILE A 73 9.85 1.39 0.68
C ILE A 73 9.96 2.73 1.41
N ARG A 74 9.29 3.78 0.92
CA ARG A 74 9.29 5.14 1.48
C ARG A 74 8.13 5.42 2.43
N LEU A 75 7.20 4.48 2.64
CA LEU A 75 6.07 4.69 3.54
C LEU A 75 6.53 4.97 4.97
N LYS A 76 6.04 6.06 5.55
CA LYS A 76 6.31 6.49 6.93
C LYS A 76 5.07 6.39 7.80
N ASN A 77 3.91 6.78 7.25
CA ASN A 77 2.64 6.79 7.96
C ASN A 77 1.63 5.90 7.24
N ILE A 78 1.12 4.88 7.94
CA ILE A 78 0.23 3.85 7.39
C ILE A 78 -0.95 3.67 8.34
N TYR A 79 -2.15 4.11 7.93
CA TYR A 79 -3.39 3.97 8.69
C TYR A 79 -4.36 3.06 7.91
N LEU A 80 -4.70 1.92 8.51
CA LEU A 80 -5.51 0.85 7.91
C LEU A 80 -6.61 0.36 8.86
N ASN A 81 -7.02 1.19 9.80
CA ASN A 81 -8.00 0.86 10.83
C ASN A 81 -9.35 0.52 10.21
N GLU A 82 -10.14 -0.28 10.94
CA GLU A 82 -11.54 -0.56 10.58
C GLU A 82 -11.72 -1.09 9.15
N ASN A 83 -10.85 -2.02 8.75
CA ASN A 83 -10.89 -2.67 7.44
C ASN A 83 -11.25 -4.17 7.58
N LYS A 84 -11.02 -4.96 6.53
CA LYS A 84 -11.20 -6.42 6.53
C LYS A 84 -9.86 -7.15 6.36
N LEU A 85 -8.76 -6.50 6.76
CA LEU A 85 -7.40 -6.90 6.47
C LEU A 85 -7.06 -8.24 7.14
N LYS A 86 -6.77 -9.25 6.32
CA LYS A 86 -6.27 -10.57 6.76
C LYS A 86 -4.77 -10.71 6.55
N LEU A 87 -4.24 -10.01 5.55
CA LEU A 87 -2.83 -10.04 5.16
C LEU A 87 -2.31 -8.62 4.92
N LEU A 88 -1.22 -8.27 5.60
CA LEU A 88 -0.48 -7.04 5.39
C LEU A 88 0.97 -7.36 5.04
N LYS A 89 1.50 -6.78 3.96
CA LYS A 89 2.92 -6.89 3.62
C LYS A 89 3.53 -5.51 3.52
N ILE A 90 4.60 -5.25 4.25
CA ILE A 90 5.31 -3.97 4.29
C ILE A 90 6.82 -4.24 4.30
N SER A 91 7.58 -3.49 3.51
CA SER A 91 9.05 -3.55 3.51
C SER A 91 9.70 -2.28 4.06
N SER A 92 8.93 -1.19 4.24
CA SER A 92 9.47 0.07 4.78
C SER A 92 10.04 -0.14 6.18
N VAL A 93 11.26 0.37 6.38
CA VAL A 93 12.00 0.25 7.65
C VAL A 93 11.94 1.52 8.49
N ASN A 94 11.53 2.64 7.90
CA ASN A 94 11.48 3.97 8.54
C ASN A 94 10.03 4.41 8.77
N ILE A 95 9.26 3.57 9.46
CA ILE A 95 7.86 3.85 9.80
C ILE A 95 7.83 4.77 11.02
N ASP A 96 7.13 5.90 10.91
CA ASP A 96 6.85 6.85 12.00
C ASP A 96 5.53 6.50 12.69
N GLY A 97 4.48 6.24 11.92
CA GLY A 97 3.16 5.85 12.41
C GLY A 97 2.60 4.62 11.67
N ILE A 98 2.11 3.63 12.43
CA ILE A 98 1.35 2.52 11.84
C ILE A 98 0.19 2.11 12.74
N SER A 99 -0.99 1.98 12.15
CA SER A 99 -2.19 1.51 12.84
C SER A 99 -3.03 0.63 11.91
N PHE A 100 -3.61 -0.44 12.47
CA PHE A 100 -4.43 -1.40 11.75
C PHE A 100 -5.44 -2.07 12.69
N TYR A 101 -5.95 -1.33 13.68
CA TYR A 101 -6.89 -1.87 14.66
C TYR A 101 -8.22 -2.25 14.02
N ASN A 102 -9.01 -3.09 14.68
CA ASN A 102 -10.29 -3.59 14.17
C ASN A 102 -10.17 -4.23 12.77
N ASN A 103 -9.16 -5.09 12.61
CA ASN A 103 -8.96 -5.93 11.42
C ASN A 103 -8.82 -7.41 11.81
N PRO A 104 -9.35 -8.35 11.01
CA PRO A 104 -9.20 -9.78 11.22
C PRO A 104 -7.82 -10.31 10.78
N LEU A 105 -6.73 -9.63 11.19
CA LEU A 105 -5.38 -9.87 10.70
C LEU A 105 -4.90 -11.28 11.08
N LYS A 106 -4.55 -12.08 10.08
CA LYS A 106 -4.05 -13.45 10.24
C LYS A 106 -2.55 -13.54 10.01
N SER A 107 -2.00 -12.68 9.16
CA SER A 107 -0.57 -12.64 8.92
C SER A 107 -0.08 -11.26 8.54
N ILE A 108 1.11 -10.93 9.01
CA ILE A 108 1.84 -9.73 8.63
C ILE A 108 3.24 -10.12 8.17
N CYS A 109 3.63 -9.60 7.02
CA CYS A 109 4.93 -9.80 6.42
C CYS A 109 5.71 -8.47 6.49
N ILE A 110 6.82 -8.45 7.22
CA ILE A 110 7.55 -7.22 7.54
C ILE A 110 9.06 -7.39 7.44
N ASP A 111 9.78 -6.28 7.28
CA ASP A 111 11.21 -6.27 7.51
C ASP A 111 11.54 -6.61 8.99
N PRO A 112 12.59 -7.42 9.28
CA PRO A 112 12.99 -7.74 10.64
C PRO A 112 13.23 -6.52 11.54
N ASN A 113 13.70 -5.40 10.98
CA ASN A 113 14.07 -4.20 11.74
C ASN A 113 12.87 -3.51 12.40
N ILE A 114 11.68 -3.61 11.80
CA ILE A 114 10.45 -3.02 12.35
C ILE A 114 9.66 -3.99 13.23
N LYS A 115 10.11 -5.24 13.39
CA LYS A 115 9.39 -6.29 14.13
C LYS A 115 8.99 -5.89 15.54
N LYS A 116 9.87 -5.22 16.29
CA LYS A 116 9.56 -4.78 17.66
C LYS A 116 8.39 -3.78 17.68
N LYS A 117 8.42 -2.78 16.80
CA LYS A 117 7.36 -1.77 16.67
C LYS A 117 6.02 -2.42 16.33
N ILE A 118 6.03 -3.31 15.34
CA ILE A 118 4.83 -4.05 14.91
C ILE A 118 4.26 -4.93 16.03
N ILE A 119 5.10 -5.59 16.83
CA ILE A 119 4.65 -6.36 17.99
C ILE A 119 3.95 -5.47 19.02
N SER A 120 4.47 -4.27 19.30
CA SER A 120 3.80 -3.33 20.21
C SER A 120 2.42 -2.94 19.68
N SER A 121 2.32 -2.56 18.40
CA SER A 121 1.04 -2.21 17.77
C SER A 121 0.05 -3.39 17.77
N LEU A 122 0.51 -4.63 17.55
CA LEU A 122 -0.36 -5.81 17.65
C LEU A 122 -0.94 -6.01 19.06
N LYS A 123 -0.11 -5.81 20.09
CA LYS A 123 -0.51 -5.95 21.50
C LYS A 123 -1.51 -4.87 21.92
N GLU A 124 -1.21 -3.61 21.59
CA GLU A 124 -2.08 -2.45 21.87
C GLU A 124 -3.47 -2.64 21.26
N ASN A 125 -3.56 -3.31 20.11
CA ASN A 125 -4.80 -3.58 19.40
C ASN A 125 -5.41 -4.96 19.71
N ASN A 126 -4.90 -5.66 20.72
CA ASN A 126 -5.39 -6.97 21.18
C ASN A 126 -5.45 -8.04 20.07
N ILE A 127 -4.55 -7.97 19.08
CA ILE A 127 -4.46 -8.94 17.97
C ILE A 127 -3.53 -10.09 18.40
N LYS A 128 -4.10 -11.25 18.72
CA LYS A 128 -3.35 -12.39 19.30
C LYS A 128 -2.94 -13.47 18.29
N ASP A 129 -3.75 -13.70 17.26
CA ASP A 129 -3.58 -14.83 16.31
C ASP A 129 -2.92 -14.43 14.99
N CYS A 130 -2.09 -13.38 14.99
CA CYS A 130 -1.42 -12.89 13.79
C CYS A 130 -0.03 -13.52 13.65
N LYS A 131 0.19 -14.25 12.56
CA LYS A 131 1.50 -14.78 12.19
C LYS A 131 2.41 -13.68 11.65
N ILE A 132 3.53 -13.42 12.34
CA ILE A 132 4.55 -12.50 11.86
C ILE A 132 5.56 -13.25 10.99
N ILE A 133 5.78 -12.78 9.78
CA ILE A 133 6.72 -13.32 8.79
C ILE A 133 7.77 -12.25 8.51
N THR A 134 9.05 -12.61 8.54
CA THR A 134 10.16 -11.67 8.27
C THR A 134 11.04 -12.06 7.09
N THR A 135 10.68 -13.15 6.41
CA THR A 135 11.34 -13.64 5.19
C THR A 135 10.42 -13.45 4.01
N CYS A 136 9.74 -12.30 3.94
CA CYS A 136 9.00 -11.93 2.74
C CYS A 136 10.00 -12.02 1.59
N ASN A 137 9.67 -12.68 0.47
CA ASN A 137 10.51 -12.58 -0.72
C ASN A 137 10.43 -11.12 -1.19
N PHE A 138 11.30 -10.28 -0.63
CA PHE A 138 11.57 -8.90 -1.03
C PHE A 138 12.29 -8.84 -2.38
N LYS A 139 12.47 -9.99 -3.05
CA LYS A 139 12.88 -10.04 -4.44
C LYS A 139 11.86 -9.25 -5.23
N THR A 140 12.26 -8.02 -5.53
CA THR A 140 11.90 -7.32 -6.74
C THR A 140 11.82 -8.36 -7.85
N VAL A 141 10.63 -8.58 -8.39
CA VAL A 141 10.59 -8.75 -9.83
C VAL A 141 11.03 -7.38 -10.31
N GLU A 142 12.33 -7.22 -10.53
CA GLU A 142 12.82 -6.16 -11.40
C GLU A 142 11.99 -6.29 -12.68
N PRO A 143 11.42 -5.20 -13.23
CA PRO A 143 10.98 -5.27 -14.60
C PRO A 143 12.23 -5.68 -15.38
N ASN A 144 12.21 -6.88 -15.98
CA ASN A 144 13.29 -7.26 -16.89
C ASN A 144 13.47 -6.09 -17.86
N GLU A 145 14.65 -5.48 -17.87
CA GLU A 145 15.03 -4.42 -18.81
C GLU A 145 14.97 -4.91 -20.28
N ASP A 146 14.68 -6.19 -20.49
CA ASP A 146 14.56 -6.85 -21.79
C ASP A 146 13.21 -6.66 -22.53
N GLU A 147 12.22 -5.95 -21.97
CA GLU A 147 10.94 -5.70 -22.69
C GLU A 147 10.72 -4.27 -23.20
N ILE A 148 11.67 -3.34 -22.98
CA ILE A 148 11.52 -1.93 -23.43
C ILE A 148 12.27 -1.62 -24.75
N PHE A 149 13.08 -2.53 -25.29
CA PHE A 149 13.71 -2.36 -26.61
C PHE A 149 13.25 -3.43 -27.63
N ARG A 150 11.98 -3.35 -28.06
CA ARG A 150 11.57 -3.83 -29.39
C ARG A 150 11.06 -2.67 -30.23
N THR A 151 11.95 -1.73 -30.53
CA THR A 151 11.84 -0.90 -31.73
C THR A 151 11.98 -1.82 -32.94
N THR A 152 10.86 -2.28 -33.51
CA THR A 152 10.89 -2.82 -34.87
C THR A 152 10.81 -1.64 -35.83
N ILE A 153 11.96 -1.16 -36.28
CA ILE A 153 12.05 -0.52 -37.59
C ILE A 153 11.73 -1.61 -38.61
N LYS A 154 10.55 -1.56 -39.22
CA LYS A 154 10.31 -2.31 -40.45
C LYS A 154 10.95 -1.55 -41.59
N SER A 155 11.97 -2.14 -42.19
CA SER A 155 12.50 -1.75 -43.49
C SER A 155 11.42 -1.95 -44.57
N LYS A 156 11.29 -0.94 -45.43
CA LYS A 156 11.07 -1.10 -46.86
C LYS A 156 12.04 -0.18 -47.57
#